data_AF-A0A9E4BAZ4-F1
#
_entry.id   AF-A0A9E4BAZ4-F1
#
_cell.length_a   1.000
_cell.length_b   1.000
_cell.length_c   1.000
_cell.angle_alpha   90.00
_cell.angle_beta   90.00
_cell.angle_gamma   90.00
#
_symmetry.space_group_name_H-M   'P 1'
#
loop_
_entity.id
_entity.type
_entity.pdbx_description
1 polymer ?
#
loop_
_entity_poly.entity_id
_entity_poly.type
_entity_poly.pdbx_seq_one_letter_code
_entity_poly.pdbx_strand_id
1 'polypeptide(L)' 'MATVQISARVDETLKIALEHYCRSRGIVMNHFIQEALLDRLEELEDIEDLKEIRHEPTRPLSEVLKDLKLDGTL' A
#
# COMPACT_ATOMS: atom_id res chain seq x y z
N MET A 1 3.20 13.29 18.58
CA MET A 1 2.51 13.86 17.39
C MET A 1 1.08 14.18 17.78
N ALA A 2 0.49 15.24 17.23
CA ALA A 2 -0.90 15.60 17.55
C ALA A 2 -1.86 14.59 16.93
N THR A 3 -2.83 14.10 17.71
CA THR A 3 -3.90 13.22 17.23
C THR A 3 -5.03 14.06 16.64
N VAL A 4 -5.47 13.73 15.42
CA VAL A 4 -6.60 14.38 14.74
C VAL A 4 -7.77 13.40 14.71
N GLN A 5 -8.99 13.89 14.97
CA GLN A 5 -10.19 13.06 14.95
C GLN A 5 -10.71 12.88 13.52
N ILE A 6 -11.02 11.64 13.15
CA ILE A 6 -11.73 11.29 11.92
C ILE A 6 -13.16 10.90 12.32
N SER A 7 -14.15 11.44 11.62
CA SER A 7 -15.57 11.14 11.84
C SER A 7 -16.22 10.69 10.54
N ALA A 8 -16.74 9.46 10.53
CA ALA A 8 -17.42 8.85 9.39
C ALA A 8 -18.67 8.10 9.85
N ARG A 9 -19.69 8.04 8.99
CA ARG A 9 -20.83 7.15 9.18
C ARG A 9 -20.51 5.81 8.52
N VAL A 10 -20.73 4.74 9.27
CA VAL A 10 -20.52 3.36 8.81
C VAL A 10 -21.77 2.55 9.04
N ASP A 11 -21.90 1.45 8.32
CA ASP A 11 -22.98 0.49 8.53
C ASP A 11 -22.91 -0.11 9.95
N GLU A 12 -24.07 -0.30 10.56
CA GLU A 12 -24.18 -0.83 11.93
C GLU A 12 -23.59 -2.24 12.04
N THR A 13 -23.83 -3.09 11.05
CA THR A 13 -23.32 -4.47 11.04
C THR A 13 -21.80 -4.51 10.98
N LEU A 14 -21.20 -3.59 10.21
CA LEU A 14 -19.75 -3.43 10.14
C LEU A 14 -19.19 -3.01 11.49
N LYS A 15 -19.81 -2.03 12.17
CA LYS A 15 -19.37 -1.59 13.50
C LYS A 15 -19.39 -2.75 14.50
N ILE A 16 -20.48 -3.53 14.53
CA ILE A 16 -20.60 -4.69 15.42
C ILE A 16 -19.51 -5.73 15.13
N ALA A 17 -19.24 -6.00 13.85
CA ALA A 17 -18.19 -6.94 13.45
C ALA A 17 -16.79 -6.48 13.89
N LEU A 18 -16.49 -5.19 13.70
CA LEU A 18 -15.22 -4.59 14.13
C LEU A 18 -15.05 -4.67 15.65
N GLU A 19 -16.08 -4.33 16.42
CA GLU A 19 -16.04 -4.39 17.89
C GLU A 19 -15.79 -5.82 18.37
N HIS A 20 -16.49 -6.81 17.81
CA HIS A 20 -16.30 -8.21 18.18
C HIS A 20 -14.88 -8.71 17.84
N TYR A 21 -14.39 -8.40 16.64
CA TYR A 21 -13.05 -8.77 16.22
C TYR A 21 -11.97 -8.16 17.12
N CYS A 22 -12.04 -6.83 17.33
CA CYS A 22 -11.09 -6.11 18.17
C CYS A 22 -11.09 -6.62 19.60
N ARG A 23 -12.28 -6.86 20.18
CA ARG A 23 -12.40 -7.40 21.54
C ARG A 23 -11.83 -8.82 21.65
N SER A 24 -12.07 -9.68 20.66
CA SER A 24 -11.59 -11.06 20.68
C SER A 24 -10.06 -11.18 20.66
N ARG A 25 -9.38 -10.16 20.11
CA ARG A 25 -7.92 -10.12 19.96
C ARG A 25 -7.21 -9.16 20.93
N GLY A 26 -7.97 -8.45 21.77
CA GLY A 26 -7.42 -7.43 22.67
C GLY A 26 -6.84 -6.21 21.95
N ILE A 27 -7.35 -5.88 20.76
CA ILE A 27 -6.87 -4.78 19.92
C ILE A 27 -7.77 -3.55 20.15
N VAL A 28 -7.16 -2.36 20.21
CA VAL A 28 -7.90 -1.10 20.27
C VAL A 28 -8.46 -0.78 18.89
N MET A 29 -9.78 -0.56 18.79
CA MET A 29 -10.44 -0.34 17.50
C MET A 29 -9.84 0.82 16.69
N ASN A 30 -9.42 1.91 17.35
CA ASN A 30 -8.74 3.02 16.66
C ASN A 30 -7.42 2.59 16.00
N HIS A 31 -6.64 1.75 16.67
CA HIS A 31 -5.39 1.23 16.12
C HIS A 31 -5.66 0.33 14.92
N PHE A 32 -6.64 -0.57 15.04
CA PHE A 32 -7.08 -1.41 13.93
C PHE A 32 -7.52 -0.60 12.71
N ILE A 33 -8.33 0.45 12.91
CA ILE A 33 -8.77 1.33 11.81
C ILE A 33 -7.58 2.07 11.21
N GLN A 34 -6.66 2.55 12.03
CA GLN A 34 -5.48 3.26 11.55
C GLN A 34 -4.58 2.37 10.69
N GLU A 35 -4.30 1.14 11.12
CA GLU A 35 -3.53 0.16 10.34
C GLU A 35 -4.25 -0.17 9.03
N ALA A 36 -5.55 -0.51 9.09
CA ALA A 36 -6.32 -0.82 7.90
C ALA A 36 -6.37 0.33 6.87
N LEU A 37 -6.37 1.58 7.34
CA LEU A 37 -6.30 2.76 6.46
C LEU A 37 -4.90 2.94 5.85
N LEU A 38 -3.84 2.70 6.62
CA LEU A 38 -2.46 2.76 6.12
C LEU A 38 -2.21 1.69 5.06
N ASP A 39 -2.52 0.43 5.38
CA ASP A 39 -2.39 -0.70 4.45
C ASP A 39 -3.13 -0.40 3.13
N ARG A 40 -4.35 0.15 3.23
CA ARG A 40 -5.14 0.47 2.05
C ARG A 40 -4.57 1.63 1.23
N LEU A 41 -3.93 2.60 1.87
CA LEU A 41 -3.27 3.71 1.16
C LEU A 41 -2.01 3.22 0.44
N GLU A 42 -1.21 2.38 1.09
CA GLU A 42 -0.03 1.76 0.50
C GLU A 42 -0.41 0.94 -0.75
N GLU A 43 -1.47 0.11 -0.66
CA GLU A 43 -1.97 -0.63 -1.82
C GLU A 43 -2.40 0.26 -3.00
N LEU A 44 -2.95 1.45 -2.70
CA LEU A 44 -3.38 2.39 -3.74
C LEU A 44 -2.17 3.07 -4.40
N GLU A 45 -1.16 3.44 -3.59
CA GLU A 45 0.11 3.99 -4.06
C GLU A 45 0.83 3.00 -4.97
N ASP A 46 0.96 1.73 -4.56
CA ASP A 46 1.55 0.67 -5.38
C ASP A 46 0.88 0.53 -6.76
N ILE A 47 -0.44 0.67 -6.83
CA ILE A 47 -1.20 0.61 -8.09
C ILE A 47 -0.89 1.82 -8.98
N GLU A 48 -0.68 2.99 -8.39
CA GLU A 48 -0.31 4.22 -9.09
C GLU A 48 1.12 4.11 -9.63
N ASP A 49 2.07 3.69 -8.80
CA ASP A 49 3.46 3.45 -9.18
C ASP A 49 3.57 2.46 -10.33
N LEU A 50 2.80 1.36 -10.30
CA LEU A 50 2.76 0.40 -11.40
C LEU A 50 2.31 1.00 -12.73
N LYS A 51 1.44 2.01 -12.71
CA LYS A 51 1.05 2.72 -13.95
C LYS A 51 2.20 3.57 -14.44
N GLU A 52 2.90 4.28 -13.55
CA GLU A 52 4.05 5.10 -13.91
C GLU A 52 5.17 4.25 -14.52
N ILE A 53 5.56 3.16 -13.84
CA ILE A 53 6.59 2.21 -14.30
C ILE A 53 6.25 1.65 -15.68
N ARG A 54 4.98 1.32 -15.95
CA ARG A 54 4.55 0.81 -17.27
C ARG A 54 4.70 1.83 -18.40
N HIS A 55 4.74 3.11 -18.08
CA HIS A 55 4.88 4.20 -19.04
C HIS A 55 6.30 4.79 -19.08
N GLU A 56 7.22 4.25 -18.29
CA GLU A 56 8.61 4.67 -18.33
C GLU A 56 9.24 4.41 -19.70
N PRO A 57 10.10 5.33 -20.18
CA PRO A 57 10.84 5.12 -21.41
C PRO A 57 11.75 3.90 -21.27
N THR A 58 11.52 2.90 -22.12
CA THR A 58 12.36 1.71 -22.17
C THR A 58 13.61 1.98 -23.02
N ARG A 59 14.67 1.22 -22.75
CA ARG A 59 15.89 1.21 -23.57
C ARG A 59 16.25 -0.22 -23.97
N PRO A 60 16.91 -0.41 -25.14
CA PRO A 60 17.35 -1.72 -25.57
C PRO A 60 18.29 -2.38 -24.56
N LEU A 61 18.09 -3.67 -24.30
CA LEU A 61 18.97 -4.46 -23.42
C LEU A 61 20.43 -4.41 -23.89
N SER A 62 20.68 -4.35 -25.20
CA SER A 62 22.02 -4.25 -25.77
C SER A 62 22.75 -2.95 -25.39
N GLU A 63 22.04 -1.84 -25.20
CA GLU A 63 22.63 -0.58 -24.72
C GLU A 63 22.98 -0.69 -23.23
N VAL A 64 22.08 -1.29 -22.44
CA VAL A 64 22.33 -1.55 -21.00
C VAL A 64 23.53 -2.47 -20.80
N LEU A 65 23.66 -3.53 -21.60
CA LEU A 65 24.78 -4.47 -21.51
C LEU A 65 26.13 -3.82 -21.87
N LYS A 66 26.14 -2.89 -22.83
CA LYS A 66 27.34 -2.10 -23.18
C LYS A 66 27.72 -1.16 -22.04
N ASP A 67 26.76 -0.45 -21.45
CA ASP A 67 27.00 0.45 -20.31
C ASP A 67 27.59 -0.33 -19.12
N LEU A 68 27.11 -1.56 -18.91
CA LEU A 68 27.59 -2.48 -17.87
C LEU A 68 28.87 -3.25 -18.24
N LYS A 69 29.39 -3.09 -19.46
CA LYS A 69 30.57 -3.82 -19.98
C LYS A 69 30.44 -5.34 -19.93
N LEU A 70 29.22 -5.84 -20.14
CA LEU A 70 28.90 -7.26 -20.18
C LEU A 70 28.67 -7.77 -21.62
N ASP A 71 28.82 -6.89 -22.61
CA ASP A 71 28.70 -7.25 -24.01
C ASP A 71 29.70 -8.35 -24.41
N GLY A 72 29.18 -9.51 -24.83
CA GLY A 72 29.97 -10.67 -25.23
C GLY A 72 30.34 -11.65 -24.11
N THR A 73 29.84 -11.46 -22.88
CA THR A 73 30.10 -12.35 -21.73
C THR A 73 28.96 -13.34 -21.45
N LEU A 74 27.82 -13.19 -22.14
CA LEU A 74 26.59 -13.98 -22.01
C LEU A 74 26.26 -14.70 -23.32
#